data_AF-A0A847D0E1-F1
#
_entry.id   AF-A0A847D0E1-F1
#
_cell.length_a   1.000
_cell.length_b   1.000
_cell.length_c   1.000
_cell.angle_alpha   90.00
_cell.angle_beta   90.00
_cell.angle_gamma   90.00
#
_symmetry.space_group_name_H-M   'P 1'
#
loop_
_entity.id
_entity.type
_entity.pdbx_description
1 polymer ?
#
loop_
_entity_poly.entity_id
_entity_poly.type
_entity_poly.pdbx_seq_one_letter_code
_entity_poly.pdbx_strand_id
1 'polypeptide(L)'
;MKKRKTYEGFSLVEMLITTVILGFLMLTSALVLSTLIRVSTTSTNKARVRTESEYVLEMLRRTLRTTDPSNVRLYQSNARTFNFENGNITEISSFDEVTVPNQTGNEIHFKPNGSTGWICLAFYKGVSTDVDNSGNVNGYILRASKPDLADTPDDHRDCLISENENFVVLNSRFVNIENFTIQLKPTVEKNKVIQLDMLSSAVNWYFGNGELLNRQFQRQAIIKTETIIW
;
A
#
# COMPACT_ATOMS: atom_id res chain seq x y z
N MET A 1 25.40 -11.55 -75.19
CA MET A 1 25.62 -12.74 -74.34
C MET A 1 25.49 -12.33 -72.87
N LYS A 2 24.44 -12.76 -72.17
CA LYS A 2 24.21 -12.45 -70.75
C LYS A 2 24.90 -13.53 -69.91
N LYS A 3 25.95 -13.19 -69.15
CA LYS A 3 26.59 -14.11 -68.19
C LYS A 3 25.56 -14.52 -67.13
N ARG A 4 25.22 -15.82 -67.07
CA ARG A 4 24.46 -16.38 -65.93
C ARG A 4 25.38 -16.36 -64.71
N LYS A 5 24.98 -15.65 -63.65
CA LYS A 5 25.64 -15.73 -62.34
C LYS A 5 25.28 -17.08 -61.73
N THR A 6 26.24 -17.98 -61.62
CA THR A 6 26.16 -19.20 -60.82
C THR A 6 26.19 -18.80 -59.35
N TYR A 7 25.16 -19.19 -58.59
CA TYR A 7 25.18 -19.11 -57.13
C TYR A 7 26.20 -20.14 -56.64
N GLU A 8 27.29 -19.69 -56.03
CA GLU A 8 28.15 -20.58 -55.24
C GLU A 8 27.36 -20.96 -53.99
N GLY A 9 26.96 -22.24 -53.92
CA GLY A 9 26.26 -22.78 -52.76
C GLY A 9 27.17 -22.74 -51.54
N PHE A 10 26.63 -22.24 -50.43
CA PHE A 10 27.31 -22.22 -49.12
C PHE A 10 27.85 -23.61 -48.76
N SER A 11 29.10 -23.66 -48.26
CA SER A 11 29.66 -24.91 -47.74
C SER A 11 28.90 -25.34 -46.48
N LEU A 12 28.70 -26.65 -46.30
CA LEU A 12 28.00 -27.23 -45.14
C LEU A 12 28.66 -26.81 -43.81
N VAL A 13 29.98 -26.67 -43.79
CA VAL A 13 30.75 -26.19 -42.63
C VAL A 13 30.42 -24.73 -42.30
N GLU A 14 30.28 -23.90 -43.34
CA GLU A 14 29.99 -22.47 -43.20
C GLU A 14 28.55 -22.24 -42.72
N MET A 15 27.60 -23.08 -43.17
CA MET A 15 26.23 -23.11 -42.65
C MET A 15 26.15 -23.55 -41.18
N LEU A 16 27.00 -24.50 -40.76
CA LEU A 16 27.05 -24.97 -39.38
C LEU A 16 27.65 -23.92 -38.43
N ILE A 17 28.70 -23.22 -38.85
CA ILE A 17 29.29 -22.14 -38.05
C ILE A 17 28.31 -20.97 -37.89
N THR A 18 27.62 -20.57 -38.97
CA THR A 18 26.66 -19.46 -38.92
C THR A 18 25.45 -19.75 -38.05
N THR A 19 24.93 -20.98 -38.07
CA THR A 19 23.83 -21.41 -37.18
C THR A 19 24.24 -21.43 -35.70
N VAL A 20 25.45 -21.86 -35.38
CA VAL A 20 25.98 -21.80 -33.99
C VAL A 20 26.11 -20.34 -33.51
N ILE A 21 26.65 -19.45 -34.35
CA ILE A 21 26.79 -18.02 -34.02
C ILE A 21 25.41 -17.39 -33.83
N LEU A 22 24.45 -17.65 -34.73
CA LEU A 22 23.07 -17.17 -34.60
C LEU A 22 22.39 -17.69 -33.33
N GLY A 23 22.61 -18.97 -32.98
CA GLY A 23 22.10 -19.55 -31.74
C GLY A 23 22.63 -18.81 -30.50
N PHE A 24 23.92 -18.49 -30.47
CA PHE A 24 24.52 -17.75 -29.36
C PHE A 24 24.00 -16.30 -29.28
N LEU A 25 23.83 -15.63 -30.42
CA LEU A 25 23.23 -14.29 -30.50
C LEU A 25 21.77 -14.28 -30.04
N MET A 26 20.99 -15.31 -30.39
CA MET A 26 19.62 -15.45 -29.92
C MET A 26 19.55 -15.72 -28.41
N LEU A 27 20.43 -16.59 -27.89
CA LEU A 27 20.51 -16.87 -26.45
C LEU A 27 20.85 -15.63 -25.63
N THR A 28 21.87 -14.88 -26.05
CA THR A 28 22.27 -13.64 -25.36
C THR A 28 21.19 -12.57 -25.44
N SER A 29 20.55 -12.38 -26.59
CA SER A 29 19.45 -11.41 -26.72
C SER A 29 18.22 -11.78 -25.90
N ALA A 30 17.86 -13.07 -25.83
CA ALA A 30 16.77 -13.55 -24.98
C ALA A 30 17.05 -13.26 -23.49
N LEU A 31 18.26 -13.55 -23.00
CA LEU A 31 18.65 -13.28 -21.61
C LEU A 31 18.59 -11.78 -21.28
N VAL A 32 19.09 -10.93 -22.17
CA VAL A 32 19.05 -9.47 -21.98
C VAL A 32 17.61 -8.96 -21.98
N LEU A 33 16.77 -9.41 -22.92
CA LEU A 33 15.37 -9.01 -22.99
C LEU A 33 14.59 -9.42 -21.74
N SER A 34 14.73 -10.66 -21.28
CA SER A 34 14.08 -11.13 -20.05
C SER A 34 14.54 -10.32 -18.84
N THR A 35 15.83 -10.00 -18.75
CA THR A 35 16.38 -9.18 -17.65
C THR A 35 15.82 -7.77 -17.68
N LEU A 36 15.76 -7.13 -18.86
CA LEU A 36 15.19 -5.79 -19.01
C LEU A 36 13.71 -5.74 -18.65
N ILE A 37 12.93 -6.73 -19.09
CA ILE A 37 11.50 -6.83 -18.73
C ILE A 37 11.36 -6.96 -17.21
N ARG A 38 12.15 -7.84 -16.58
CA ARG A 38 12.12 -8.03 -15.12
C ARG A 38 12.47 -6.76 -14.35
N VAL A 39 13.57 -6.10 -14.72
CA VAL A 39 14.01 -4.86 -14.05
C VAL A 39 13.02 -3.72 -14.28
N SER A 40 12.50 -3.58 -15.50
CA SER A 40 11.54 -2.53 -15.84
C SER A 40 10.22 -2.69 -15.07
N THR A 41 9.67 -3.91 -15.02
CA THR A 41 8.42 -4.19 -14.30
C THR A 41 8.57 -4.03 -12.79
N THR A 42 9.63 -4.58 -12.19
CA THR A 42 9.91 -4.43 -10.76
C THR A 42 10.15 -2.98 -10.36
N SER A 43 10.91 -2.23 -11.17
CA SER A 43 11.13 -0.79 -10.96
C SER A 43 9.84 0.01 -11.03
N THR A 44 9.00 -0.25 -12.05
CA THR A 44 7.72 0.43 -12.23
C THR A 44 6.76 0.16 -11.08
N ASN A 45 6.63 -1.10 -10.67
CA ASN A 45 5.75 -1.48 -9.56
C ASN A 45 6.25 -0.90 -8.23
N LYS A 46 7.56 -0.89 -8.00
CA LYS A 46 8.16 -0.27 -6.81
C LYS A 46 7.97 1.25 -6.80
N ALA A 47 8.13 1.92 -7.94
CA ALA A 47 7.87 3.35 -8.07
C ALA A 47 6.41 3.67 -7.77
N ARG A 48 5.48 2.84 -8.26
CA ARG A 48 4.05 2.97 -7.96
C ARG A 48 3.75 2.83 -6.47
N VAL A 49 4.26 1.79 -5.82
CA VAL A 49 4.10 1.57 -4.37
C VAL A 49 4.60 2.79 -3.58
N ARG A 50 5.77 3.33 -3.95
CA ARG A 50 6.32 4.54 -3.33
C ARG A 50 5.35 5.72 -3.48
N THR A 51 4.94 6.05 -4.70
CA THR A 51 4.08 7.22 -4.96
C THR A 51 2.73 7.10 -4.25
N GLU A 52 2.10 5.93 -4.28
CA GLU A 52 0.81 5.73 -3.61
C GLU A 52 0.94 5.79 -2.08
N SER A 53 2.00 5.20 -1.51
CA SER A 53 2.25 5.27 -0.06
C SER A 53 2.55 6.70 0.40
N GLU A 54 3.31 7.46 -0.38
CA GLU A 54 3.58 8.89 -0.12
C GLU A 54 2.30 9.71 -0.20
N TYR A 55 1.45 9.46 -1.19
CA TYR A 55 0.16 10.13 -1.32
C TYR A 55 -0.73 9.91 -0.08
N VAL A 56 -0.87 8.65 0.37
CA VAL A 56 -1.67 8.33 1.55
C VAL A 56 -1.12 9.04 2.78
N LEU A 57 0.19 8.92 3.06
CA LEU A 57 0.78 9.53 4.25
C LEU A 57 0.75 11.05 4.23
N GLU A 58 0.96 11.69 3.07
CA GLU A 58 0.86 13.15 2.97
C GLU A 58 -0.59 13.65 3.09
N MET A 59 -1.56 12.90 2.57
CA MET A 59 -2.98 13.20 2.81
C MET A 59 -3.30 13.17 4.30
N LEU A 60 -2.85 12.12 5.01
CA LEU A 60 -3.08 11.99 6.45
C LEU A 60 -2.33 13.05 7.24
N ARG A 61 -1.08 13.34 6.89
CA ARG A 61 -0.29 14.39 7.50
C ARG A 61 -0.99 15.74 7.43
N ARG A 62 -1.48 16.14 6.25
CA ARG A 62 -2.18 17.41 6.08
C ARG A 62 -3.45 17.48 6.92
N THR A 63 -4.23 16.40 6.92
CA THR A 63 -5.53 16.39 7.59
C THR A 63 -5.37 16.34 9.12
N LEU A 64 -4.46 15.51 9.64
CA LEU A 64 -4.19 15.38 11.07
C LEU A 64 -3.52 16.63 11.67
N ARG A 65 -2.67 17.31 10.90
CA ARG A 65 -2.03 18.56 11.36
C ARG A 65 -3.06 19.62 11.72
N THR A 66 -4.16 19.70 10.95
CA THR A 66 -5.24 20.67 11.16
C THR A 66 -6.29 20.25 12.19
N THR A 67 -6.09 19.15 12.90
CA THR A 67 -7.05 18.62 13.89
C THR A 67 -6.73 19.15 15.28
N ASP A 68 -7.76 19.50 16.05
CA ASP A 68 -7.60 19.76 17.48
C ASP A 68 -7.08 18.48 18.20
N PRO A 69 -6.03 18.58 19.04
CA PRO A 69 -5.53 17.45 19.81
C PRO A 69 -6.60 16.73 20.67
N SER A 70 -7.62 17.45 21.15
CA SER A 70 -8.72 16.86 21.94
C SER A 70 -9.58 15.91 21.12
N ASN A 71 -9.77 16.20 19.83
CA ASN A 71 -10.61 15.43 18.91
C ASN A 71 -9.80 14.40 18.12
N VAL A 72 -8.86 13.72 18.78
CA VAL A 72 -8.09 12.60 18.20
C VAL A 72 -8.19 11.42 19.13
N ARG A 73 -8.77 10.32 18.64
CA ARG A 73 -8.93 9.05 19.35
C ARG A 73 -8.26 7.94 18.55
N LEU A 74 -7.52 7.09 19.24
CA LEU A 74 -6.79 5.95 18.66
C LEU A 74 -7.47 4.67 19.14
N TYR A 75 -7.67 3.73 18.23
CA TYR A 75 -8.36 2.47 18.50
C TYR A 75 -7.55 1.27 18.04
N GLN A 76 -7.80 0.15 18.71
CA GLN A 76 -7.29 -1.15 18.36
C GLN A 76 -8.47 -2.04 17.94
N SER A 77 -8.49 -2.39 16.65
CA SER A 77 -9.55 -3.13 15.96
C SER A 77 -8.97 -4.23 15.06
N ASN A 78 -7.89 -4.86 15.53
CA ASN A 78 -7.11 -5.86 14.77
C ASN A 78 -7.92 -7.11 14.37
N ALA A 79 -9.05 -7.37 15.02
CA ALA A 79 -9.93 -8.50 14.73
C ALA A 79 -10.85 -8.27 13.52
N ARG A 80 -10.86 -7.06 12.94
CA ARG A 80 -11.67 -6.72 11.78
C ARG A 80 -10.97 -7.09 10.48
N THR A 81 -11.73 -7.66 9.55
CA THR A 81 -11.23 -7.97 8.20
C THR A 81 -12.13 -7.34 7.15
N PHE A 82 -11.51 -6.91 6.05
CA PHE A 82 -12.20 -6.26 4.94
C PHE A 82 -12.34 -7.23 3.76
N ASN A 83 -13.54 -7.34 3.21
CA ASN A 83 -13.78 -8.05 1.96
C ASN A 83 -13.89 -7.03 0.82
N PHE A 84 -12.90 -7.00 -0.06
CA PHE A 84 -12.87 -6.07 -1.20
C PHE A 84 -13.99 -6.35 -2.23
N GLU A 85 -14.39 -7.60 -2.41
CA GLU A 85 -15.41 -7.97 -3.42
C GLU A 85 -16.81 -7.48 -3.03
N ASN A 86 -17.15 -7.64 -1.74
CA ASN A 86 -18.47 -7.28 -1.23
C ASN A 86 -18.48 -5.91 -0.55
N GLY A 87 -17.32 -5.27 -0.38
CA GLY A 87 -17.19 -3.99 0.33
C GLY A 87 -17.65 -4.09 1.79
N ASN A 88 -17.49 -5.25 2.43
CA ASN A 88 -17.99 -5.47 3.79
C ASN A 88 -16.84 -5.64 4.78
N ILE A 89 -17.01 -5.11 5.99
CA ILE A 89 -16.09 -5.31 7.11
C ILE A 89 -16.73 -6.30 8.07
N THR A 90 -16.02 -7.39 8.33
CA THR A 90 -16.46 -8.37 9.33
C THR A 90 -15.76 -8.06 10.65
N GLU A 91 -16.55 -7.94 11.72
CA GLU A 91 -16.05 -7.71 13.07
C GLU A 91 -16.18 -8.98 13.90
N ILE A 92 -15.08 -9.41 14.53
CA ILE A 92 -15.02 -10.68 15.26
C ILE A 92 -15.01 -10.50 16.79
N SER A 93 -14.76 -9.30 17.35
CA SER A 93 -15.14 -8.84 18.73
C SER A 93 -14.11 -7.98 19.52
N SER A 94 -13.32 -7.10 18.89
CA SER A 94 -12.56 -6.11 19.68
C SER A 94 -12.45 -4.75 19.01
N PHE A 95 -12.88 -3.73 19.75
CA PHE A 95 -12.73 -2.31 19.44
C PHE A 95 -12.40 -1.60 20.76
N ASP A 96 -11.11 -1.41 21.02
CA ASP A 96 -10.63 -0.86 22.28
C ASP A 96 -9.95 0.49 22.04
N GLU A 97 -10.27 1.50 22.86
CA GLU A 97 -9.59 2.79 22.81
C GLU A 97 -8.18 2.70 23.41
N VAL A 98 -7.20 3.12 22.63
CA VAL A 98 -5.79 3.17 23.03
C VAL A 98 -5.54 4.49 23.77
N THR A 99 -5.57 4.42 25.10
CA THR A 99 -5.34 5.56 26.00
C THR A 99 -3.90 5.64 26.50
N VAL A 100 -3.13 4.55 26.39
CA VAL A 100 -1.76 4.47 26.89
C VAL A 100 -0.78 5.04 25.84
N PRO A 101 0.09 6.00 26.20
CA PRO A 101 1.13 6.49 25.30
C PRO A 101 2.06 5.37 24.84
N ASN A 102 2.55 5.46 23.60
CA ASN A 102 3.38 4.44 22.93
C ASN A 102 2.73 3.11 22.59
N GLN A 103 1.45 2.90 22.91
CA GLN A 103 0.71 1.76 22.37
C GLN A 103 0.34 2.02 20.91
N THR A 104 0.41 0.97 20.10
CA THR A 104 0.03 0.98 18.69
C THR A 104 -1.46 0.70 18.54
N GLY A 105 -2.14 1.52 17.75
CA GLY A 105 -3.44 1.20 17.17
C GLY A 105 -3.35 1.01 15.66
N ASN A 106 -4.41 0.48 15.08
CA ASN A 106 -4.59 0.31 13.64
C ASN A 106 -5.71 1.23 13.08
N GLU A 107 -6.44 1.94 13.96
CA GLU A 107 -7.56 2.80 13.60
C GLU A 107 -7.49 4.14 14.35
N ILE A 108 -7.68 5.25 13.64
CA ILE A 108 -7.65 6.61 14.21
C ILE A 108 -8.86 7.41 13.76
N HIS A 109 -9.55 7.99 14.72
CA HIS A 109 -10.69 8.87 14.50
C HIS A 109 -10.31 10.29 14.87
N PHE A 110 -10.58 11.23 13.97
CA PHE A 110 -10.23 12.61 14.20
C PHE A 110 -11.19 13.59 13.54
N LYS A 111 -11.38 14.75 14.18
CA LYS A 111 -12.24 15.84 13.69
C LYS A 111 -11.40 17.08 13.35
N PRO A 112 -11.15 17.35 12.05
CA PRO A 112 -10.38 18.52 11.64
C PRO A 112 -11.00 19.83 12.14
N ASN A 113 -10.18 20.86 12.39
CA ASN A 113 -10.66 22.17 12.82
C ASN A 113 -11.60 22.78 11.78
N GLY A 114 -12.75 23.29 12.24
CA GLY A 114 -13.79 23.86 11.38
C GLY A 114 -14.67 22.83 10.66
N SER A 115 -14.44 21.52 10.85
CA SER A 115 -15.32 20.46 10.37
C SER A 115 -16.34 20.07 11.44
N THR A 116 -17.59 19.85 11.04
CA THR A 116 -18.61 19.20 11.87
C THR A 116 -18.54 17.68 11.81
N GLY A 117 -17.85 17.13 10.80
CA GLY A 117 -17.73 15.69 10.59
C GLY A 117 -16.41 15.11 11.11
N TRP A 118 -16.50 13.87 11.59
CA TRP A 118 -15.38 13.03 11.94
C TRP A 118 -14.84 12.29 10.72
N ILE A 119 -13.53 12.07 10.70
CA ILE A 119 -12.86 11.23 9.73
C ILE A 119 -12.36 10.00 10.46
N CYS A 120 -12.75 8.83 9.97
CA CYS A 120 -12.32 7.56 10.50
C CYS A 120 -11.38 6.90 9.51
N LEU A 121 -10.21 6.50 9.99
CA LEU A 121 -9.23 5.79 9.20
C LEU A 121 -8.83 4.52 9.90
N ALA A 122 -8.89 3.41 9.20
CA ALA A 122 -8.43 2.14 9.73
C ALA A 122 -7.61 1.36 8.71
N PHE A 123 -6.74 0.52 9.24
CA PHE A 123 -6.06 -0.51 8.49
C PHE A 123 -6.65 -1.88 8.82
N TYR A 124 -7.10 -2.58 7.78
CA TYR A 124 -7.59 -3.94 7.88
C TYR A 124 -6.92 -4.84 6.86
N LYS A 125 -6.71 -6.09 7.29
CA LYS A 125 -6.35 -7.16 6.36
C LYS A 125 -7.59 -7.63 5.61
N GLY A 126 -7.35 -8.06 4.39
CA GLY A 126 -8.31 -8.74 3.54
C GLY A 126 -8.79 -10.04 4.15
N VAL A 127 -9.82 -10.63 3.55
CA VAL A 127 -10.17 -12.03 3.79
C VAL A 127 -9.04 -12.95 3.34
N SER A 128 -8.93 -14.15 3.90
CA SER A 128 -7.83 -15.08 3.62
C SER A 128 -7.72 -15.52 2.16
N THR A 129 -8.77 -15.35 1.37
CA THR A 129 -8.80 -15.62 -0.08
C THR A 129 -8.24 -14.49 -0.92
N ASP A 130 -8.11 -13.30 -0.35
CA ASP A 130 -7.62 -12.10 -1.02
C ASP A 130 -6.10 -11.97 -0.81
N VAL A 131 -5.36 -12.70 -1.64
CA VAL A 131 -3.90 -12.82 -1.55
C VAL A 131 -3.20 -12.18 -2.74
N ASP A 132 -2.02 -11.63 -2.51
CA ASP A 132 -1.10 -11.21 -3.55
C ASP A 132 -0.54 -12.41 -4.32
N ASN A 133 0.16 -12.17 -5.43
CA ASN A 133 0.73 -13.26 -6.22
C ASN A 133 1.79 -14.08 -5.45
N SER A 134 2.26 -13.59 -4.29
CA SER A 134 3.22 -14.25 -3.39
C SER A 134 2.54 -15.00 -2.25
N GLY A 135 1.20 -15.03 -2.20
CA GLY A 135 0.41 -15.70 -1.17
C GLY A 135 0.18 -14.91 0.12
N ASN A 136 0.53 -13.61 0.17
CA ASN A 136 0.27 -12.78 1.34
C ASN A 136 -1.12 -12.15 1.27
N VAL A 137 -1.86 -12.17 2.38
CA VAL A 137 -3.16 -11.50 2.47
C VAL A 137 -2.99 -9.99 2.23
N ASN A 138 -3.81 -9.46 1.32
CA ASN A 138 -3.81 -8.05 0.98
C ASN A 138 -4.26 -7.19 2.17
N GLY A 139 -3.69 -6.01 2.33
CA GLY A 139 -4.09 -5.05 3.35
C GLY A 139 -4.58 -3.75 2.75
N TYR A 140 -5.55 -3.14 3.43
CA TYR A 140 -6.30 -2.00 2.96
C TYR A 140 -6.35 -0.90 4.01
N ILE A 141 -6.18 0.35 3.57
CA ILE A 141 -6.43 1.51 4.41
C ILE A 141 -7.77 2.09 3.99
N LEU A 142 -8.73 2.01 4.90
CA LEU A 142 -10.08 2.51 4.70
C LEU A 142 -10.20 3.90 5.30
N ARG A 143 -10.96 4.76 4.62
CA ARG A 143 -11.32 6.08 5.10
C ARG A 143 -12.82 6.27 4.99
N ALA A 144 -13.48 6.58 6.10
CA ALA A 144 -14.86 7.05 6.13
C ALA A 144 -14.94 8.49 6.63
N SER A 145 -16.03 9.16 6.30
CA SER A 145 -16.36 10.48 6.85
C SER A 145 -17.78 10.43 7.39
N LYS A 146 -17.94 10.83 8.66
CA LYS A 146 -19.19 10.75 9.39
C LYS A 146 -19.66 12.12 9.86
N PRO A 147 -20.94 12.45 9.69
CA PRO A 147 -21.51 13.59 10.39
C PRO A 147 -21.48 13.29 11.90
N ASP A 148 -20.94 14.22 12.67
CA ASP A 148 -20.96 14.31 14.13
C ASP A 148 -21.23 13.00 14.90
N LEU A 149 -20.17 12.23 15.13
CA LEU A 149 -20.19 11.09 16.05
C LEU A 149 -20.32 11.64 17.47
N ALA A 150 -21.23 11.07 18.25
CA ALA A 150 -21.22 11.28 19.68
C ALA A 150 -19.93 10.68 20.28
N ASP A 151 -19.47 11.27 21.37
CA ASP A 151 -18.13 11.03 21.94
C ASP A 151 -18.06 9.69 22.71
N THR A 152 -18.85 8.70 22.31
CA THR A 152 -18.96 7.37 22.92
C THR A 152 -18.18 6.33 22.10
N PRO A 153 -17.58 5.31 22.75
CA PRO A 153 -16.87 4.24 22.04
C PRO A 153 -17.75 3.47 21.05
N ASP A 154 -19.05 3.32 21.33
CA ASP A 154 -19.98 2.58 20.48
C ASP A 154 -20.22 3.30 19.15
N ASP A 155 -20.39 4.62 19.17
CA ASP A 155 -20.56 5.41 17.93
C ASP A 155 -19.30 5.38 17.07
N HIS A 156 -18.13 5.41 17.72
CA HIS A 156 -16.86 5.28 17.03
C HIS A 156 -16.64 3.87 16.47
N ARG A 157 -17.07 2.81 17.18
CA ARG A 157 -16.97 1.43 16.70
C ARG A 157 -17.64 1.28 15.34
N ASP A 158 -18.82 1.88 15.18
CA ASP A 158 -19.65 1.72 14.00
C ASP A 158 -19.24 2.66 12.85
N CYS A 159 -18.18 3.47 13.02
CA CYS A 159 -17.74 4.49 12.05
C CYS A 159 -17.25 3.94 10.69
N LEU A 160 -17.03 2.62 10.58
CA LEU A 160 -16.63 1.98 9.33
C LEU A 160 -17.54 0.80 8.94
N ILE A 161 -18.48 0.39 9.80
CA ILE A 161 -19.21 -0.89 9.70
C ILE A 161 -20.66 -0.71 9.21
N SER A 162 -21.21 0.52 9.19
CA SER A 162 -22.64 0.69 8.89
C SER A 162 -23.01 0.32 7.44
N GLU A 163 -24.17 -0.33 7.29
CA GLU A 163 -24.73 -0.86 6.03
C GLU A 163 -24.92 0.16 4.89
N ASN A 164 -24.87 1.46 5.19
CA ASN A 164 -25.09 2.56 4.23
C ASN A 164 -23.88 3.48 4.05
N GLU A 165 -22.69 3.07 4.50
CA GLU A 165 -21.52 3.94 4.47
C GLU A 165 -20.68 3.86 3.20
N ASN A 166 -20.39 5.04 2.66
CA ASN A 166 -19.37 5.21 1.63
C ASN A 166 -18.00 5.38 2.30
N PHE A 167 -17.31 4.28 2.60
CA PHE A 167 -15.88 4.34 2.87
C PHE A 167 -15.08 4.26 1.56
N VAL A 168 -13.89 4.82 1.57
CA VAL A 168 -12.97 4.85 0.42
C VAL A 168 -11.71 4.08 0.78
N VAL A 169 -11.33 3.14 -0.09
CA VAL A 169 -10.04 2.45 -0.02
C VAL A 169 -8.95 3.38 -0.55
N LEU A 170 -7.94 3.69 0.27
CA LEU A 170 -6.91 4.67 -0.08
C LEU A 170 -5.76 4.10 -0.93
N ASN A 171 -5.46 2.81 -0.80
CA ASN A 171 -4.47 2.13 -1.63
C ASN A 171 -5.11 1.49 -2.87
N SER A 172 -4.40 1.44 -3.99
CA SER A 172 -4.91 0.76 -5.18
C SER A 172 -4.78 -0.76 -5.08
N ARG A 173 -5.52 -1.49 -5.94
CA ARG A 173 -5.41 -2.95 -6.10
C ARG A 173 -4.03 -3.50 -6.47
N PHE A 174 -3.07 -2.62 -6.75
CA PHE A 174 -1.72 -3.00 -7.15
C PHE A 174 -0.71 -2.84 -6.00
N VAL A 175 -1.15 -2.25 -4.88
CA VAL A 175 -0.34 -2.00 -3.69
C VAL A 175 -0.97 -2.71 -2.50
N ASN A 176 -0.23 -3.67 -1.95
CA ASN A 176 -0.57 -4.36 -0.72
C ASN A 176 0.00 -3.58 0.48
N ILE A 177 -0.82 -3.27 1.47
CA ILE A 177 -0.35 -2.76 2.76
C ILE A 177 -0.05 -3.94 3.69
N GLU A 178 1.23 -4.26 3.84
CA GLU A 178 1.68 -5.37 4.68
C GLU A 178 1.47 -5.05 6.17
N ASN A 179 1.80 -3.83 6.57
CA ASN A 179 1.60 -3.36 7.93
C ASN A 179 1.32 -1.86 7.95
N PHE A 180 0.39 -1.42 8.79
CA PHE A 180 0.16 -0.01 9.07
C PHE A 180 -0.13 0.16 10.55
N THR A 181 0.71 0.93 11.23
CA THR A 181 0.59 1.16 12.67
C THR A 181 0.55 2.64 12.97
N ILE A 182 -0.26 3.00 13.96
CA ILE A 182 -0.48 4.36 14.41
C ILE A 182 -0.09 4.40 15.89
N GLN A 183 0.77 5.34 16.27
CA GLN A 183 1.22 5.49 17.65
C GLN A 183 1.03 6.93 18.11
N LEU A 184 0.46 7.10 19.30
CA LEU A 184 0.48 8.38 20.00
C LEU A 184 1.76 8.47 20.84
N LYS A 185 2.62 9.44 20.54
CA LYS A 185 3.82 9.73 21.31
C LYS A 185 3.49 10.65 22.49
N PRO A 186 4.08 10.39 23.67
CA PRO A 186 3.91 11.27 24.81
C PRO A 186 4.50 12.65 24.51
N THR A 187 3.76 13.70 24.86
CA THR A 187 4.16 15.09 24.70
C THR A 187 3.94 15.82 26.03
N VAL A 188 4.80 16.80 26.33
CA VAL A 188 4.65 17.67 27.50
C VAL A 188 3.63 18.79 27.23
N GLU A 189 3.36 19.05 25.96
CA GLU A 189 2.39 20.05 25.48
C GLU A 189 1.01 19.45 25.25
N LYS A 190 -0.04 20.29 25.15
CA LYS A 190 -1.40 19.86 24.77
C LYS A 190 -1.48 19.23 23.36
N ASN A 191 -0.49 19.48 22.52
CA ASN A 191 -0.42 18.95 21.15
C ASN A 191 -0.13 17.45 21.17
N LYS A 192 -0.81 16.67 20.34
CA LYS A 192 -0.53 15.24 20.15
C LYS A 192 0.50 15.05 19.05
N VAL A 193 1.47 14.18 19.28
CA VAL A 193 2.40 13.72 18.24
C VAL A 193 1.96 12.33 17.82
N ILE A 194 1.62 12.18 16.55
CA ILE A 194 1.13 10.95 15.93
C ILE A 194 2.23 10.44 15.01
N GLN A 195 2.66 9.20 15.23
CA GLN A 195 3.58 8.49 14.34
C GLN A 195 2.78 7.47 13.54
N LEU A 196 2.90 7.54 12.22
CA LEU A 196 2.33 6.59 11.26
C LEU A 196 3.48 5.82 10.63
N ASP A 197 3.45 4.49 10.75
CA ASP A 197 4.40 3.60 10.09
C ASP A 197 3.65 2.72 9.10
N MET A 198 4.08 2.77 7.84
CA MET A 198 3.50 2.01 6.73
C MET A 198 4.56 1.13 6.09
N LEU A 199 4.25 -0.16 5.95
CA LEU A 199 4.99 -1.12 5.14
C LEU A 199 4.07 -1.55 4.00
N SER A 200 4.51 -1.30 2.77
CA SER A 200 3.74 -1.61 1.56
C SER A 200 4.59 -2.38 0.56
N SER A 201 3.91 -3.14 -0.30
CA SER A 201 4.54 -3.96 -1.32
C SER A 201 3.70 -4.02 -2.59
N ALA A 202 4.32 -4.36 -3.71
CA ALA A 202 3.61 -4.53 -4.97
C ALA A 202 2.89 -5.88 -5.00
N VAL A 203 1.59 -5.87 -5.32
CA VAL A 203 0.78 -7.09 -5.49
C VAL A 203 1.32 -7.95 -6.63
N ASN A 204 1.63 -7.29 -7.75
CA ASN A 204 2.26 -7.92 -8.90
C ASN A 204 3.79 -7.86 -8.74
N TRP A 205 4.39 -9.00 -8.42
CA TRP A 205 5.83 -9.15 -8.34
C TRP A 205 6.32 -10.22 -9.31
N TYR A 206 7.53 -10.05 -9.85
CA TYR A 206 8.08 -11.00 -10.81
C TYR A 206 8.80 -12.13 -10.07
N PHE A 207 8.16 -13.30 -10.01
CA PHE A 207 8.70 -14.55 -9.45
C PHE A 207 9.80 -15.12 -10.35
N GLY A 208 11.01 -14.59 -10.22
CA GLY A 208 12.21 -15.24 -10.74
C GLY A 208 13.09 -15.63 -9.57
N ASN A 209 13.53 -16.89 -9.51
CA ASN A 209 14.56 -17.31 -8.56
C ASN A 209 15.74 -16.33 -8.61
N GLY A 210 16.12 -15.76 -7.46
CA GLY A 210 17.14 -14.72 -7.34
C GLY A 210 16.60 -13.30 -7.50
N GLU A 211 15.65 -12.89 -6.66
CA GLU A 211 15.18 -11.50 -6.62
C GLU A 211 16.31 -10.54 -6.25
N LEU A 212 16.75 -9.75 -7.23
CA LEU A 212 17.80 -8.74 -7.08
C LEU A 212 17.36 -7.50 -6.28
N LEU A 213 16.05 -7.32 -6.05
CA LEU A 213 15.48 -6.09 -5.51
C LEU A 213 14.43 -6.40 -4.45
N ASN A 214 14.48 -5.68 -3.33
CA ASN A 214 13.45 -5.79 -2.29
C ASN A 214 12.11 -5.18 -2.79
N ARG A 215 11.04 -5.99 -2.70
CA ARG A 215 9.65 -5.64 -3.00
C ARG A 215 9.05 -4.62 -2.02
N GLN A 216 9.49 -4.69 -0.76
CA GLN A 216 8.92 -3.90 0.33
C GLN A 216 9.40 -2.44 0.27
N PHE A 217 8.50 -1.55 0.65
CA PHE A 217 8.74 -0.13 0.85
C PHE A 217 8.22 0.26 2.23
N GLN A 218 9.11 0.76 3.08
CA GLN A 218 8.77 1.26 4.40
C GLN A 218 8.78 2.78 4.39
N ARG A 219 7.74 3.38 4.97
CA ARG A 219 7.65 4.82 5.14
C ARG A 219 7.06 5.17 6.50
N GLN A 220 7.65 6.18 7.12
CA GLN A 220 7.21 6.73 8.39
C GLN A 220 6.83 8.20 8.22
N ALA A 221 5.78 8.63 8.90
CA ALA A 221 5.40 10.03 9.03
C ALA A 221 5.18 10.37 10.50
N ILE A 222 5.78 11.46 10.96
CA ILE A 222 5.56 12.02 12.31
C ILE A 222 4.81 13.33 12.14
N ILE A 223 3.67 13.43 12.80
CA ILE A 223 2.70 14.52 12.63
C ILE A 223 2.46 15.12 14.01
N LYS A 224 2.57 16.43 14.12
CA LYS A 224 2.16 17.18 15.31
C LYS A 224 0.83 17.85 15.00
N THR A 225 -0.17 17.66 15.85
CA THR A 225 -1.42 18.41 15.76
C THR A 225 -1.16 19.87 16.15
N GLU A 226 -1.81 20.79 15.45
CA GLU A 226 -1.70 22.23 15.74
C GLU A 226 -3.09 22.77 16.07
N THR A 227 -3.29 23.23 17.31
CA THR A 227 -4.48 24.02 17.64
C THR A 227 -4.34 25.37 16.93
N ILE A 228 -5.30 25.69 16.05
CA ILE A 228 -5.38 27.01 15.44
C ILE A 228 -5.89 27.96 16.53
N ILE A 229 -4.98 28.73 17.11
CA ILE A 229 -5.32 29.80 18.04
C ILE A 229 -5.76 31.00 17.18
N TRP A 230 -7.03 31.38 17.25
CA TRP A 230 -7.54 32.63 16.70
C TRP A 230 -7.79 33.63 17.82
#